data_AF-A0A3M7N8Y7-F1
#
_entry.id   AF-A0A3M7N8Y7-F1
#
_cell.length_a   1.000
_cell.length_b   1.000
_cell.length_c   1.000
_cell.angle_alpha   90.00
_cell.angle_beta   90.00
_cell.angle_gamma   90.00
#
_symmetry.space_group_name_H-M   'P 1'
#
loop_
_entity.id
_entity.type
_entity.pdbx_description
1 polymer ?
#
loop_
_entity_poly.entity_id
_entity_poly.type
_entity_poly.pdbx_seq_one_letter_code
_entity_poly.pdbx_strand_id
1 'polypeptide(L)'
;MPPPKRNISLDTASAADISMFRIARGVLPPNTSLQKDALLALTRSATVFVSYLASQANELATRKTVQPADVIKALRDDFDRVEPVQYRPKKRYLAPDGRTEAVSDDD
;
A
#
# COMPACT_ATOMS: atom_id res chain seq x y z
N MET A 1 -2.14 -38.13 -16.82
CA MET A 1 -2.77 -37.57 -15.61
C MET A 1 -2.29 -36.13 -15.45
N PRO A 2 -3.14 -35.11 -15.60
CA PRO A 2 -2.74 -33.72 -15.31
C PRO A 2 -2.52 -33.55 -13.79
N PRO A 3 -1.52 -32.77 -13.36
CA PRO A 3 -1.27 -32.54 -11.94
C PRO A 3 -2.46 -31.81 -11.28
N PRO A 4 -2.72 -32.06 -9.98
CA PRO A 4 -3.79 -31.39 -9.25
C PRO A 4 -3.54 -29.89 -9.24
N LYS A 5 -4.52 -29.11 -9.71
CA LYS A 5 -4.51 -27.66 -9.61
C LYS A 5 -4.66 -27.31 -8.13
N ARG A 6 -3.56 -26.92 -7.47
CA ARG A 6 -3.59 -26.38 -6.12
C ARG A 6 -4.37 -25.07 -6.14
N ASN A 7 -5.59 -25.08 -5.61
CA ASN A 7 -6.32 -23.87 -5.29
C ASN A 7 -5.76 -23.31 -3.98
N ILE A 8 -4.90 -22.30 -4.08
CA ILE A 8 -4.47 -21.52 -2.92
C ILE A 8 -5.67 -20.68 -2.44
N SER A 9 -6.34 -21.13 -1.39
CA SER A 9 -7.32 -20.31 -0.68
C SER A 9 -6.58 -19.18 0.04
N LEU A 10 -6.83 -17.95 -0.43
CA LEU A 10 -6.30 -16.73 0.18
C LEU A 10 -7.34 -16.24 1.19
N ASP A 11 -7.29 -16.81 2.40
CA ASP A 11 -8.17 -16.44 3.50
C ASP A 11 -7.54 -15.27 4.28
N THR A 12 -7.98 -14.05 4.01
CA THR A 12 -7.50 -12.85 4.72
C THR A 12 -8.34 -12.58 5.96
N ALA A 13 -7.69 -12.20 7.06
CA ALA A 13 -8.39 -11.85 8.31
C ALA A 13 -9.39 -10.70 8.09
N SER A 14 -10.60 -10.82 8.66
CA SER A 14 -11.74 -9.91 8.44
C SER A 14 -11.48 -8.42 8.73
N ALA A 15 -10.45 -8.10 9.53
CA ALA A 15 -10.05 -6.73 9.79
C ALA A 15 -9.48 -6.02 8.54
N ALA A 16 -8.84 -6.76 7.63
CA ALA A 16 -8.32 -6.21 6.38
C ALA A 16 -9.45 -5.81 5.42
N ASP A 17 -10.55 -6.57 5.41
CA ASP A 17 -11.70 -6.33 4.53
C ASP A 17 -12.40 -5.00 4.85
N ILE A 18 -12.49 -4.63 6.14
CA ILE A 18 -13.05 -3.34 6.55
C ILE A 18 -12.17 -2.17 6.06
N SER A 19 -10.84 -2.31 6.16
CA SER A 19 -9.90 -1.30 5.66
C SER A 19 -10.00 -1.17 4.15
N MET A 20 -10.02 -2.29 3.43
CA MET A 20 -10.11 -2.32 1.98
C MET A 20 -11.42 -1.71 1.48
N PHE A 21 -12.54 -2.02 2.14
CA PHE A 21 -13.84 -1.44 1.80
C PHE A 21 -13.86 0.09 1.95
N ARG A 22 -13.25 0.61 3.03
CA ARG A 22 -13.15 2.05 3.27
C ARG A 22 -12.31 2.76 2.21
N ILE A 23 -11.17 2.17 1.83
CA ILE A 23 -10.29 2.72 0.79
C ILE A 23 -11.01 2.70 -0.56
N ALA A 24 -11.65 1.58 -0.92
CA ALA A 24 -12.38 1.43 -2.18
C ALA A 24 -13.56 2.42 -2.30
N ARG A 25 -14.30 2.66 -1.21
CA ARG A 25 -15.38 3.68 -1.21
C ARG A 25 -14.85 5.11 -1.27
N GLY A 26 -13.62 5.37 -0.79
CA GLY A 26 -12.98 6.68 -0.86
C GLY A 26 -12.60 7.13 -2.27
N VAL A 27 -12.50 6.19 -3.21
CA VAL A 27 -12.15 6.46 -4.62
C VAL A 27 -13.33 6.36 -5.58
N LEU A 28 -14.54 6.11 -5.06
CA LEU A 28 -15.76 5.97 -5.85
C LEU A 28 -16.70 7.17 -5.62
N PRO A 29 -17.51 7.57 -6.62
CA PRO A 29 -18.54 8.58 -6.44
C PRO A 29 -19.52 8.22 -5.31
N PRO A 30 -20.18 9.24 -4.70
CA PRO A 30 -21.24 9.00 -3.73
C PRO A 30 -22.35 8.15 -4.36
N ASN A 31 -22.96 7.27 -3.55
CA ASN A 31 -24.03 6.33 -3.93
C ASN A 31 -23.63 5.08 -4.76
N THR A 32 -22.35 4.85 -5.05
CA THR A 32 -21.92 3.59 -5.70
C THR A 32 -21.86 2.41 -4.71
N SER A 33 -22.65 1.36 -4.93
CA SER A 33 -22.54 0.13 -4.15
C SER A 33 -21.33 -0.71 -4.58
N LEU A 34 -20.61 -1.28 -3.62
CA LEU A 34 -19.47 -2.17 -3.87
C LEU A 34 -19.85 -3.61 -3.47
N GLN A 35 -19.80 -4.53 -4.44
CA GLN A 35 -20.17 -5.93 -4.23
C GLN A 35 -19.11 -6.68 -3.40
N LYS A 36 -19.56 -7.69 -2.62
CA LYS A 36 -18.69 -8.53 -1.78
C LYS A 36 -17.61 -9.25 -2.59
N ASP A 37 -17.95 -9.77 -3.77
CA ASP A 37 -16.98 -10.48 -4.63
C ASP A 37 -15.90 -9.54 -5.19
N ALA A 38 -16.27 -8.29 -5.49
CA ALA A 38 -15.31 -7.27 -5.92
C ALA A 38 -14.36 -6.89 -4.77
N LEU A 39 -14.89 -6.74 -3.55
CA LEU A 39 -14.07 -6.51 -2.37
C LEU A 39 -13.12 -7.70 -2.11
N LEU A 40 -13.62 -8.93 -2.22
CA LEU A 40 -12.81 -10.13 -2.05
C LEU A 40 -11.71 -10.23 -3.12
N ALA A 41 -12.02 -9.94 -4.38
CA ALA A 41 -11.05 -9.88 -5.46
C ALA A 41 -9.98 -8.81 -5.19
N LEU A 42 -10.39 -7.65 -4.69
CA LEU A 42 -9.49 -6.56 -4.33
C LEU A 42 -8.55 -6.97 -3.18
N THR A 43 -9.09 -7.54 -2.10
CA THR A 43 -8.29 -8.05 -0.99
C THR A 43 -7.29 -9.13 -1.44
N ARG A 44 -7.70 -10.05 -2.32
CA ARG A 44 -6.80 -11.07 -2.89
C ARG A 44 -5.76 -10.48 -3.84
N SER A 45 -6.12 -9.47 -4.63
CA SER A 45 -5.16 -8.79 -5.51
C SER A 45 -4.13 -8.00 -4.71
N ALA A 46 -4.52 -7.42 -3.57
CA ALA A 46 -3.62 -6.67 -2.71
C ALA A 46 -2.51 -7.56 -2.12
N THR A 47 -2.83 -8.80 -1.74
CA THR A 47 -1.81 -9.74 -1.24
C THR A 47 -0.85 -10.17 -2.35
N VAL A 48 -1.35 -10.47 -3.54
CA VAL A 48 -0.51 -10.76 -4.72
C VAL A 48 0.36 -9.57 -5.10
N PHE A 49 -0.17 -8.35 -5.02
CA PHE A 49 0.56 -7.11 -5.29
C PHE A 49 1.75 -6.92 -4.32
N VAL A 50 1.54 -7.12 -3.03
CA VAL A 50 2.63 -7.03 -2.04
C VAL A 50 3.68 -8.12 -2.27
N SER A 51 3.28 -9.35 -2.59
CA SER A 51 4.20 -10.44 -2.91
C SER A 51 5.00 -10.16 -4.20
N TYR A 52 4.36 -9.59 -5.21
CA TYR A 52 5.02 -9.15 -6.44
C TYR A 52 6.09 -8.10 -6.15
N LEU A 53 5.72 -7.04 -5.44
CA LEU A 53 6.63 -5.95 -5.08
C LEU A 53 7.80 -6.46 -4.24
N ALA A 54 7.55 -7.36 -3.30
CA ALA A 54 8.61 -7.98 -2.50
C ALA A 54 9.57 -8.82 -3.35
N SER A 55 9.05 -9.58 -4.33
CA SER A 55 9.88 -10.33 -5.28
C SER A 55 10.74 -9.40 -6.12
N GLN A 56 10.15 -8.36 -6.71
CA GLN A 56 10.84 -7.39 -7.54
C GLN A 56 11.91 -6.62 -6.75
N ALA A 57 11.57 -6.18 -5.53
CA ALA A 57 12.52 -5.52 -4.65
C ALA A 57 13.65 -6.46 -4.20
N ASN A 58 13.39 -7.75 -4.06
CA ASN A 58 14.42 -8.75 -3.75
C ASN A 58 15.37 -9.00 -4.94
N GLU A 59 14.88 -8.93 -6.18
CA GLU A 59 15.74 -9.01 -7.37
C GLU A 59 16.62 -7.76 -7.54
N LEU A 60 16.09 -6.58 -7.21
CA LEU A 60 16.86 -5.33 -7.20
C LEU A 60 17.84 -5.24 -6.03
N ALA A 61 17.52 -5.88 -4.90
CA ALA A 61 18.39 -5.92 -3.74
C ALA A 61 19.55 -6.90 -3.97
N THR A 62 20.75 -6.39 -4.25
CA THR A 62 21.98 -7.21 -4.36
C THR A 62 22.45 -7.78 -3.00
N ARG A 63 21.73 -7.46 -1.91
CA ARG A 63 22.06 -7.79 -0.52
C ARG A 63 20.95 -8.64 0.10
N LYS A 64 21.27 -9.34 1.18
CA LYS A 64 20.32 -10.20 1.93
C LYS A 64 19.18 -9.44 2.64
N THR A 65 19.08 -8.13 2.46
CA THR A 65 18.10 -7.28 3.14
C THR A 65 17.51 -6.28 2.14
N VAL A 66 16.21 -6.38 1.91
CA VAL A 66 15.45 -5.42 1.10
C VAL A 66 15.37 -4.11 1.85
N GLN A 67 15.67 -2.99 1.18
CA GLN A 67 15.59 -1.67 1.81
C GLN A 67 14.59 -0.75 1.14
N PRO A 68 14.19 0.34 1.81
CA PRO A 68 13.12 1.20 1.32
C PRO A 68 13.41 1.75 -0.07
N ALA A 69 14.68 2.05 -0.37
CA ALA A 69 15.11 2.51 -1.69
C ALA A 69 14.87 1.45 -2.79
N ASP A 70 15.05 0.17 -2.49
CA ASP A 70 14.87 -0.94 -3.43
C ASP A 70 13.37 -1.11 -3.75
N VAL A 71 12.50 -0.95 -2.75
CA VAL A 71 11.03 -0.99 -2.91
C VAL A 71 10.53 0.19 -3.75
N ILE A 72 11.01 1.41 -3.47
CA ILE A 72 10.63 2.61 -4.23
C ILE A 72 11.12 2.51 -5.68
N LYS A 73 12.31 1.95 -5.89
CA LYS A 73 12.85 1.72 -7.23
C LYS A 73 12.01 0.68 -8.00
N ALA A 74 11.66 -0.44 -7.37
CA ALA A 74 10.76 -1.45 -7.95
C ALA A 74 9.40 -0.85 -8.33
N LEU A 75 8.86 0.02 -7.46
CA LEU A 75 7.59 0.69 -7.72
C LEU A 75 7.67 1.64 -8.92
N ARG A 76 8.79 2.36 -9.11
CA ARG A 76 8.96 3.28 -10.25
C ARG A 76 9.13 2.57 -11.58
N ASP A 77 9.72 1.38 -11.57
CA ASP A 77 10.00 0.63 -12.80
C ASP A 77 8.70 0.14 -13.47
N ASP A 78 7.79 -0.42 -12.67
CA ASP A 78 6.54 -1.01 -13.17
C ASP A 78 5.29 -0.13 -12.97
N PHE A 79 5.32 0.79 -12.00
CA PHE A 79 4.16 1.59 -11.59
C PHE A 79 4.45 3.11 -11.66
N ASP A 80 4.68 3.61 -12.86
CA ASP A 80 5.00 5.01 -13.18
C ASP A 80 3.92 6.03 -12.70
N ARG A 81 2.67 5.60 -12.50
CA ARG A 81 1.57 6.46 -12.03
C ARG A 81 1.36 6.47 -10.52
N VAL A 82 2.11 5.69 -9.76
CA VAL A 82 2.02 5.73 -8.30
C VAL A 82 2.88 6.90 -7.84
N GLU A 83 2.26 8.08 -7.79
CA GLU A 83 2.84 9.26 -7.17
C GLU A 83 3.37 8.85 -5.79
N PRO A 84 4.65 9.13 -5.46
CA PRO A 84 5.15 8.88 -4.12
C PRO A 84 4.23 9.61 -3.16
N VAL A 85 3.63 8.87 -2.22
CA VAL A 85 2.80 9.45 -1.16
C VAL A 85 3.55 10.66 -0.62
N GLN A 86 3.03 11.87 -0.88
CA GLN A 86 3.64 13.09 -0.37
C GLN A 86 3.84 12.88 1.13
N TYR A 87 5.10 12.74 1.54
CA TYR A 87 5.45 12.75 2.94
C TYR A 87 5.10 14.15 3.42
N ARG A 88 3.88 14.32 3.93
CA ARG A 88 3.48 15.51 4.68
C ARG A 88 4.00 15.30 6.09
N PRO A 89 5.15 15.87 6.47
CA PRO A 89 5.49 15.92 7.89
C PRO A 89 4.33 16.62 8.59
N LYS A 90 3.74 15.97 9.59
CA LYS A 90 2.76 16.62 10.47
C LYS A 90 3.52 17.59 11.38
N LYS A 91 3.96 18.75 10.86
CA LYS A 91 4.39 19.87 11.70
C LYS A 91 3.14 20.45 12.36
N ARG A 92 2.73 19.83 13.47
CA ARG A 92 1.76 20.36 14.43
C ARG A 92 2.22 20.03 15.84
N TYR A 93 3.34 20.61 16.23
CA TYR A 93 3.49 20.98 17.63
C TYR A 93 2.70 22.28 17.81
N LEU A 94 1.51 22.14 18.38
CA LEU A 94 0.77 23.26 18.93
C LEU A 94 1.46 23.61 20.25
N ALA A 95 2.29 24.64 20.25
CA ALA A 95 2.74 25.24 21.50
C ALA A 95 1.50 25.74 22.28
N PRO A 96 1.48 25.62 23.61
CA PRO A 96 0.31 25.98 24.44
C PRO A 96 -0.10 27.46 24.34
N ASP A 97 0.66 28.30 23.66
CA ASP A 97 0.43 29.73 23.45
C ASP A 97 -0.12 30.09 22.05
N GLY A 98 -0.40 29.10 21.19
CA GLY A 98 -1.09 29.31 19.91
C GLY A 98 -0.24 29.94 18.80
N ARG A 99 1.09 30.06 18.97
CA ARG A 99 1.98 30.52 17.89
C ARG A 99 2.56 29.33 17.14
N THR A 100 2.37 29.31 15.83
CA THR A 100 2.97 28.32 14.94
C THR A 100 4.40 28.75 14.62
N GLU A 101 5.38 28.22 15.35
CA GLU A 101 6.78 28.34 14.94
C GLU A 101 7.12 27.24 13.94
N ALA A 102 7.43 27.65 12.71
CA ALA A 102 8.05 26.78 11.74
C ALA A 102 9.49 26.52 12.20
N VAL A 103 9.76 25.32 12.73
CA VAL A 103 11.13 24.87 12.97
C VAL A 103 11.80 24.70 11.62
N SER A 104 12.69 25.63 11.26
CA SER A 104 13.62 25.49 10.14
C SER A 104 14.69 24.49 10.56
N ASP A 105 14.81 23.39 9.82
CA ASP A 105 15.88 22.41 10.00
C ASP A 105 17.14 22.99 9.32
N ASP A 106 17.94 23.75 10.07
CA ASP A 106 19.33 24.09 9.74
C ASP A 106 20.27 23.32 10.68
N ASP A 107 21.23 22.61 10.06
CA ASP A 107 22.30 21.71 10.54
C ASP A 107 21.95 20.29 11.04
#